data_AF-A9H7F1-F1
#
_entry.id   AF-A9H7F1-F1
#
_cell.length_a   1.000
_cell.length_b   1.000
_cell.length_c   1.000
_cell.angle_alpha   90.00
_cell.angle_beta   90.00
_cell.angle_gamma   90.00
#
_symmetry.space_group_name_H-M   'P 1'
#
loop_
_entity.id
_entity.type
_entity.pdbx_description
1 polymer ?
#
loop_
_entity_poly.entity_id
_entity_poly.type
_entity_poly.pdbx_seq_one_letter_code
_entity_poly.pdbx_strand_id
1 'polypeptide(L)'
;MLCCGQAVSRATYAALFAVIGTTFGAGDGATTFGLPDLRGRVATGVDSMGGTAANLLTMAGSGINGVQLGAAGGSQMAPSHTHAVTDPGHAHAVTDPGHAHGPGSGTGFVVPQGTGGEIVTFDGGSLTPEHATAQTTADTTGVTVDTATTGITLAAAGTGASQNVQPTLMLNKIIYTGVGG
;
A
#
# COMPACT_ATOMS: atom_id res chain seq x y z
N MET A 1 10.08 39.84 -23.73
CA MET A 1 10.92 38.64 -23.51
C MET A 1 10.10 37.55 -22.84
N LEU A 2 10.34 36.28 -23.19
CA LEU A 2 9.67 35.13 -22.57
C LEU A 2 10.50 34.62 -21.39
N CYS A 3 9.85 34.06 -20.36
CA CYS A 3 10.52 33.43 -19.22
C CYS A 3 10.91 31.98 -19.56
N CYS A 4 11.97 31.80 -20.34
CA CYS A 4 12.49 30.50 -20.76
C CYS A 4 13.96 30.26 -20.34
N GLY A 5 14.42 30.92 -19.27
CA GLY A 5 15.75 30.67 -18.70
C GLY A 5 16.94 31.26 -19.46
N GLN A 6 16.72 32.02 -20.54
CA GLN A 6 17.83 32.56 -21.32
C GLN A 6 18.64 33.61 -20.56
N ALA A 7 19.93 33.72 -20.89
CA ALA A 7 20.79 34.82 -20.44
C ALA A 7 20.63 36.03 -21.37
N VAL A 8 20.56 37.23 -20.79
CA VAL A 8 20.31 38.49 -21.52
C VAL A 8 21.26 39.59 -21.07
N SER A 9 21.53 40.57 -21.94
CA SER A 9 22.49 41.66 -21.68
C SER A 9 22.07 42.57 -20.53
N ARG A 10 22.98 42.82 -19.57
CA ARG A 10 22.81 43.78 -18.48
C ARG A 10 22.71 45.21 -19.00
N ALA A 11 23.47 45.55 -20.05
CA ALA A 11 23.46 46.89 -20.64
C ALA A 11 22.14 47.18 -21.38
N THR A 12 21.65 46.21 -22.14
CA THR A 12 20.40 46.36 -22.89
C THR A 12 19.17 46.36 -21.98
N TYR A 13 19.19 45.58 -20.91
CA TYR A 13 18.07 45.41 -19.98
C TYR A 13 18.41 45.87 -18.56
N ALA A 14 19.03 47.05 -18.43
CA ALA A 14 19.53 47.57 -17.16
C ALA A 14 18.43 47.71 -16.08
N ALA A 15 17.24 48.20 -16.46
CA ALA A 15 16.11 48.31 -15.53
C ALA A 15 15.63 46.95 -15.02
N LEU A 16 15.62 45.93 -15.88
CA LEU A 16 15.23 44.57 -15.48
C LEU A 16 16.30 43.95 -14.57
N PHE A 17 17.58 44.12 -14.90
CA PHE A 17 18.69 43.67 -14.07
C PHE A 17 18.67 44.33 -12.69
N ALA A 18 18.30 45.61 -12.59
CA ALA A 18 18.15 46.30 -11.31
C ALA A 18 17.08 45.67 -10.40
N VAL A 19 16.05 45.04 -10.98
CA VAL A 19 14.95 44.42 -10.22
C VAL A 19 15.24 42.97 -9.84
N ILE A 20 15.73 42.15 -10.78
CA ILE A 20 15.89 40.69 -10.55
C ILE A 20 17.33 40.23 -10.36
N GLY A 21 18.31 41.11 -10.63
CA GLY A 21 19.73 40.81 -10.50
C GLY A 21 20.14 39.50 -11.17
N THR A 22 20.88 38.69 -10.43
CA THR A 22 21.35 37.36 -10.84
C THR A 22 20.56 36.22 -10.20
N THR A 23 19.40 36.50 -9.61
CA THR A 23 18.61 35.51 -8.85
C THR A 23 18.27 34.26 -9.66
N PHE A 24 18.03 34.41 -10.97
CA PHE A 24 17.70 33.31 -11.87
C PHE A 24 18.89 32.86 -12.74
N GLY A 25 20.10 33.23 -12.34
CA GLY A 25 21.34 32.88 -13.01
C GLY A 25 22.27 34.08 -13.16
N ALA A 26 23.56 33.86 -12.94
CA ALA A 26 24.59 34.89 -13.10
C ALA A 26 24.89 35.25 -14.57
N GLY A 27 24.33 34.51 -15.53
CA GLY A 27 24.72 34.60 -16.94
C GLY A 27 26.18 34.18 -17.12
N ASP A 28 26.93 35.00 -17.83
CA ASP A 28 28.39 34.94 -18.00
C ASP A 28 29.18 35.52 -16.80
N GLY A 29 28.51 35.97 -15.75
CA GLY A 29 29.13 36.59 -14.58
C GLY A 29 29.51 38.07 -14.75
N ALA A 30 29.51 38.60 -15.97
CA ALA A 30 29.99 39.95 -16.26
C ALA A 30 28.97 40.83 -17.00
N THR A 31 28.56 40.43 -18.21
CA THR A 31 27.78 41.28 -19.13
C THR A 31 26.33 40.83 -19.28
N THR A 32 25.97 39.66 -18.77
CA THR A 32 24.64 39.07 -18.89
C THR A 32 24.07 38.63 -17.53
N PHE A 33 22.78 38.34 -17.50
CA PHE A 33 22.07 37.76 -16.35
C PHE A 33 20.96 36.82 -16.83
N GLY A 34 20.60 35.84 -15.99
CA GLY A 34 19.57 34.84 -16.31
C GLY A 34 18.15 35.34 -16.05
N LEU A 35 17.22 34.97 -16.93
CA LEU A 35 15.79 35.16 -16.73
C LEU A 35 15.16 33.94 -16.04
N PRO A 36 13.99 34.09 -15.37
CA PRO A 36 13.23 32.94 -14.88
C PRO A 36 12.93 31.94 -16.00
N ASP A 37 12.92 30.64 -15.65
CA ASP A 37 12.39 29.60 -16.52
C ASP A 37 11.03 29.13 -15.99
N LEU A 38 9.95 29.53 -16.67
CA LEU A 38 8.57 29.21 -16.29
C LEU A 38 7.91 28.19 -17.21
N ARG A 39 8.68 27.55 -18.10
CA ARG A 39 8.14 26.52 -18.98
C ARG A 39 7.66 25.33 -18.14
N GLY A 40 6.34 25.09 -18.14
CA GLY A 40 5.72 23.99 -17.41
C GLY A 40 5.80 24.10 -15.87
N ARG A 41 6.19 25.26 -15.32
CA ARG A 41 6.27 25.49 -13.88
C ARG A 41 5.19 26.44 -13.41
N VAL A 42 4.72 26.22 -12.19
CA VAL A 42 3.84 27.16 -11.51
C VAL A 42 4.66 28.25 -10.83
N ALA A 43 4.24 29.49 -11.09
CA ALA A 43 4.84 30.69 -10.53
C ALA A 43 4.12 31.03 -9.21
N THR A 44 4.79 30.79 -8.09
CA THR A 44 4.24 31.05 -6.76
C THR A 44 4.98 32.22 -6.10
N GLY A 45 4.27 32.96 -5.24
CA GLY A 45 4.85 34.04 -4.46
C GLY A 45 5.88 33.51 -3.46
N VAL A 46 6.97 34.25 -3.24
CA VAL A 46 7.85 33.99 -2.08
C VAL A 46 6.99 34.08 -0.81
N ASP A 47 7.04 33.06 0.03
CA ASP A 47 6.13 32.85 1.16
C ASP A 47 6.19 33.98 2.21
N SER A 48 7.31 34.71 2.26
CA SER A 48 7.47 35.89 3.12
C SER A 48 7.03 37.20 2.46
N MET A 49 7.06 37.34 1.13
CA MET A 49 6.78 38.58 0.39
C MET A 49 7.42 39.85 1.00
N GLY A 50 8.60 39.75 1.62
CA GLY A 50 9.29 40.86 2.30
C GLY A 50 8.90 41.10 3.76
N GLY A 51 7.97 40.30 4.32
CA GLY A 51 7.57 40.30 5.73
C GLY A 51 7.77 38.93 6.38
N THR A 52 6.86 38.55 7.28
CA THR A 52 6.86 37.22 7.92
C THR A 52 6.31 36.17 6.96
N ALA A 53 6.93 34.98 6.96
CA ALA A 53 6.49 33.84 6.17
C ALA A 53 5.06 33.38 6.53
N ALA A 54 4.21 33.18 5.53
CA ALA A 54 2.87 32.62 5.71
C ALA A 54 2.88 31.12 6.08
N ASN A 55 4.03 30.46 5.90
CA ASN A 55 4.28 29.05 6.16
C ASN A 55 3.39 28.11 5.33
N LEU A 56 2.99 28.54 4.12
CA LEU A 56 2.11 27.79 3.23
C LEU A 56 2.88 26.87 2.28
N LEU A 57 4.12 27.24 1.94
CA LEU A 57 4.99 26.43 1.11
C LEU A 57 6.37 26.27 1.78
N THR A 58 6.52 25.20 2.55
CA THR A 58 7.71 24.99 3.40
C THR A 58 8.60 23.90 2.87
N MET A 59 9.88 23.90 3.28
CA MET A 59 10.82 22.84 2.93
C MET A 59 10.31 21.47 3.40
N ALA A 60 9.74 21.39 4.61
CA ALA A 60 9.24 20.15 5.19
C ALA A 60 8.01 19.60 4.46
N GLY A 61 7.07 20.47 4.05
CA GLY A 61 5.83 20.04 3.40
C GLY A 61 5.95 19.86 1.88
N SER A 62 6.75 20.68 1.22
CA SER A 62 6.82 20.76 -0.25
C SER A 62 8.17 20.39 -0.85
N GLY A 63 9.23 20.30 -0.04
CA GLY A 63 10.61 20.20 -0.54
C GLY A 63 11.15 21.49 -1.18
N ILE A 64 10.42 22.60 -1.08
CA ILE A 64 10.81 23.92 -1.63
C ILE A 64 11.08 24.88 -0.47
N ASN A 65 12.18 25.63 -0.57
CA ASN A 65 12.42 26.76 0.34
C ASN A 65 11.52 27.94 -0.04
N GLY A 66 10.29 27.99 0.48
CA GLY A 66 9.32 29.01 0.09
C GLY A 66 9.72 30.45 0.42
N VAL A 67 10.63 30.67 1.37
CA VAL A 67 11.09 32.02 1.74
C VAL A 67 12.28 32.51 0.91
N GLN A 68 12.85 31.65 0.07
CA GLN A 68 13.99 32.00 -0.79
C GLN A 68 13.50 32.31 -2.21
N LEU A 69 13.73 33.56 -2.65
CA LEU A 69 13.46 33.95 -4.03
C LEU A 69 14.30 33.12 -5.01
N GLY A 70 13.67 32.66 -6.10
CA GLY A 70 14.30 31.79 -7.08
C GLY A 70 14.41 30.32 -6.67
N ALA A 71 14.02 29.95 -5.44
CA ALA A 71 13.92 28.55 -5.07
C ALA A 71 12.92 27.83 -5.98
N ALA A 72 13.29 26.63 -6.40
CA ALA A 72 12.51 25.83 -7.31
C ALA A 72 12.48 24.38 -6.84
N GLY A 73 11.40 23.67 -7.13
CA GLY A 73 11.25 22.27 -6.79
C GLY A 73 9.88 21.74 -7.19
N GLY A 74 9.40 20.72 -6.49
CA GLY A 74 8.25 19.94 -6.91
C GLY A 74 8.63 18.88 -7.96
N SER A 75 7.67 18.01 -8.28
CA SER A 75 7.88 16.86 -9.16
C SER A 75 6.81 16.82 -10.24
N GLN A 76 7.19 16.38 -11.45
CA GLN A 76 6.23 16.03 -12.51
C GLN A 76 5.64 14.63 -12.30
N MET A 77 6.23 13.83 -11.41
CA MET A 77 5.78 12.49 -11.09
C MET A 77 4.90 12.51 -9.86
N ALA A 78 3.80 11.77 -9.90
CA ALA A 78 3.06 11.41 -8.70
C ALA A 78 3.99 10.60 -7.78
N PRO A 79 4.20 11.03 -6.52
CA PRO A 79 5.04 10.28 -5.60
C PRO A 79 4.46 8.88 -5.36
N SER A 80 5.30 7.84 -5.44
CA SER A 80 4.91 6.52 -4.97
C SER A 80 4.94 6.48 -3.45
N HIS A 81 3.92 5.88 -2.86
CA HIS A 81 3.88 5.55 -1.44
C HIS A 81 3.31 4.14 -1.27
N THR A 82 3.62 3.51 -0.15
CA THR A 82 3.18 2.15 0.16
C THR A 82 2.61 2.07 1.56
N HIS A 83 1.67 1.16 1.76
CA HIS A 83 1.16 0.78 3.07
C HIS A 83 1.67 -0.61 3.41
N ALA A 84 2.15 -0.78 4.63
CA ALA A 84 2.50 -2.10 5.12
C ALA A 84 1.23 -2.88 5.47
N VAL A 85 1.17 -4.12 5.01
CA VAL A 85 0.19 -5.11 5.45
C VAL A 85 0.90 -6.01 6.46
N THR A 86 0.28 -6.19 7.62
CA THR A 86 0.76 -7.12 8.64
C THR A 86 -0.21 -8.29 8.74
N ASP A 87 0.29 -9.47 8.37
CA ASP A 87 -0.38 -10.75 8.60
C ASP A 87 0.40 -11.49 9.70
N PRO A 88 -0.12 -11.56 10.94
CA PRO A 88 0.54 -12.28 12.04
C PRO A 88 0.49 -13.80 11.86
N GLY A 89 -0.20 -14.30 10.82
CA GLY A 89 -0.49 -15.71 10.63
C GLY A 89 -1.61 -16.19 11.54
N HIS A 90 -2.22 -17.31 11.17
CA HIS A 90 -3.23 -18.01 11.97
C HIS A 90 -3.26 -19.49 11.60
N ALA A 91 -3.82 -20.31 12.48
CA ALA A 91 -3.99 -21.73 12.28
C ALA A 91 -5.44 -22.14 12.53
N HIS A 92 -5.89 -23.17 11.81
CA HIS A 92 -7.17 -23.81 12.06
C HIS A 92 -6.98 -25.04 12.95
N ALA A 93 -7.80 -25.15 13.99
CA ALA A 93 -7.88 -26.37 14.76
C ALA A 93 -8.79 -27.38 14.04
N VAL A 94 -8.37 -28.64 14.02
CA VAL A 94 -9.22 -29.75 13.58
C VAL A 94 -9.72 -30.44 14.84
N THR A 95 -11.05 -30.52 14.97
CA THR A 95 -11.71 -31.21 16.07
C THR A 95 -12.29 -32.51 15.54
N ASP A 96 -11.84 -33.63 16.10
CA ASP A 96 -12.45 -34.95 15.88
C ASP A 96 -13.07 -35.42 17.20
N PRO A 97 -14.41 -35.43 17.33
CA PRO A 97 -15.10 -35.96 18.50
C PRO A 97 -14.86 -37.47 18.71
N GLY A 98 -14.26 -38.15 17.74
CA GLY A 98 -14.10 -39.59 17.69
C GLY A 98 -15.37 -40.28 17.20
N HIS A 99 -15.23 -41.55 16.82
CA HIS A 99 -16.32 -42.43 16.45
C HIS A 99 -15.96 -43.88 16.76
N ALA A 100 -16.93 -44.80 16.77
CA ALA A 100 -16.74 -46.18 17.20
C ALA A 100 -17.53 -47.15 16.32
N HIS A 101 -16.82 -48.08 15.69
CA HIS A 101 -17.46 -49.14 14.91
C HIS A 101 -17.99 -50.25 15.82
N GLY A 102 -19.27 -50.61 15.64
CA GLY A 102 -19.89 -51.75 16.32
C GLY A 102 -19.77 -53.05 15.51
N PRO A 103 -19.92 -54.22 16.15
CA PRO A 103 -20.01 -55.49 15.44
C PRO A 103 -21.32 -55.54 14.63
N GLY A 104 -21.21 -55.65 13.32
CA GLY A 104 -22.31 -55.93 12.41
C GLY A 104 -22.67 -57.41 12.45
N SER A 105 -23.91 -57.72 12.79
CA SER A 105 -24.45 -59.07 12.72
C SER A 105 -24.66 -59.45 11.25
N GLY A 106 -23.65 -60.07 10.63
CA GLY A 106 -23.82 -60.70 9.33
C GLY A 106 -24.93 -61.74 9.40
N THR A 107 -25.89 -61.69 8.48
CA THR A 107 -26.95 -62.70 8.38
C THR A 107 -26.30 -64.05 8.12
N GLY A 108 -26.60 -65.02 8.99
CA GLY A 108 -25.91 -66.30 9.13
C GLY A 108 -25.54 -66.99 7.82
N PHE A 109 -24.30 -67.51 7.79
CA PHE A 109 -23.81 -68.40 6.74
C PHE A 109 -24.54 -69.74 6.84
N VAL A 110 -25.46 -69.99 5.90
CA VAL A 110 -26.17 -71.27 5.79
C VAL A 110 -25.34 -72.22 4.92
N VAL A 111 -24.75 -73.26 5.52
CA VAL A 111 -24.19 -74.39 4.76
C VAL A 111 -25.27 -75.46 4.63
N PRO A 112 -25.74 -75.81 3.43
CA PRO A 112 -26.65 -76.94 3.27
C PRO A 112 -25.83 -78.24 3.40
N GLN A 113 -25.95 -78.96 4.52
CA GLN A 113 -25.45 -80.33 4.65
C GLN A 113 -26.61 -81.32 4.75
N GLY A 114 -27.08 -81.81 3.60
CA GLY A 114 -27.71 -83.14 3.49
C GLY A 114 -29.04 -83.39 4.22
N THR A 115 -29.66 -84.51 3.87
CA THR A 115 -31.08 -84.83 4.03
C THR A 115 -31.48 -85.18 5.47
N GLY A 116 -31.50 -84.18 6.35
CA GLY A 116 -31.96 -84.33 7.74
C GLY A 116 -32.17 -83.03 8.52
N GLY A 117 -31.90 -81.87 7.90
CA GLY A 117 -32.28 -80.51 8.32
C GLY A 117 -32.40 -80.24 9.82
N GLU A 118 -31.33 -80.44 10.59
CA GLU A 118 -31.20 -79.76 11.88
C GLU A 118 -30.76 -78.31 11.60
N ILE A 119 -31.66 -77.37 11.87
CA ILE A 119 -31.28 -75.95 11.95
C ILE A 119 -30.45 -75.82 13.22
N VAL A 120 -29.12 -75.85 13.09
CA VAL A 120 -28.23 -75.45 14.18
C VAL A 120 -28.40 -73.95 14.35
N THR A 121 -29.37 -73.59 15.19
CA THR A 121 -29.47 -72.24 15.71
C THR A 121 -28.32 -72.12 16.69
N PHE A 122 -27.29 -71.34 16.35
CA PHE A 122 -26.19 -71.06 17.27
C PHE A 122 -26.76 -70.22 18.43
N ASP A 123 -27.30 -70.88 19.44
CA ASP A 123 -27.59 -70.26 20.73
C ASP A 123 -26.25 -69.96 21.41
N GLY A 124 -25.77 -68.74 21.22
CA GLY A 124 -25.18 -67.96 22.29
C GLY A 124 -23.93 -68.45 23.01
N GLY A 125 -23.18 -69.47 22.56
CA GLY A 125 -21.98 -69.86 23.31
C GLY A 125 -21.02 -70.88 22.67
N SER A 126 -19.84 -70.38 22.27
CA SER A 126 -18.50 -70.99 22.49
C SER A 126 -17.56 -71.07 21.26
N LEU A 127 -16.71 -70.04 21.18
CA LEU A 127 -15.28 -69.94 20.80
C LEU A 127 -14.57 -71.11 20.06
N THR A 128 -14.36 -70.95 18.74
CA THR A 128 -13.03 -71.14 18.11
C THR A 128 -12.74 -69.98 17.13
N PRO A 129 -11.49 -69.47 17.02
CA PRO A 129 -11.20 -68.23 16.28
C PRO A 129 -11.18 -68.29 14.74
N GLU A 130 -11.63 -69.35 14.08
CA GLU A 130 -11.45 -69.46 12.63
C GLU A 130 -12.65 -68.94 11.82
N HIS A 131 -12.52 -67.68 11.41
CA HIS A 131 -13.12 -67.10 10.20
C HIS A 131 -14.59 -66.66 10.24
N ALA A 132 -15.10 -66.17 11.36
CA ALA A 132 -16.18 -65.19 11.27
C ALA A 132 -15.57 -63.85 10.83
N THR A 133 -15.72 -63.46 9.56
CA THR A 133 -15.43 -62.08 9.14
C THR A 133 -16.43 -61.17 9.84
N ALA A 134 -16.07 -60.68 11.03
CA ALA A 134 -16.87 -59.68 11.73
C ALA A 134 -17.01 -58.47 10.80
N GLN A 135 -18.19 -58.30 10.20
CA GLN A 135 -18.50 -57.09 9.45
C GLN A 135 -18.65 -55.98 10.49
N THR A 136 -17.96 -54.86 10.34
CA THR A 136 -18.20 -53.69 11.18
C THR A 136 -19.32 -52.85 10.60
N THR A 137 -20.11 -52.21 11.45
CA THR A 137 -21.12 -51.25 10.97
C THR A 137 -20.42 -50.01 10.37
N ALA A 138 -21.04 -49.41 9.35
CA ALA A 138 -20.64 -48.08 8.89
C ALA A 138 -20.84 -47.08 10.03
N ASP A 139 -19.86 -46.20 10.23
CA ASP A 139 -19.92 -45.12 11.20
C ASP A 139 -19.21 -43.89 10.61
N THR A 140 -19.67 -42.70 10.96
CA THR A 140 -19.19 -41.43 10.40
C THR A 140 -18.69 -40.55 11.53
N THR A 141 -17.49 -39.97 11.37
CA THR A 141 -17.00 -38.97 12.32
C THR A 141 -17.67 -37.62 12.09
N GLY A 142 -17.88 -36.88 13.16
CA GLY A 142 -18.32 -35.49 13.13
C GLY A 142 -17.15 -34.50 13.01
N VAL A 143 -16.10 -34.85 12.27
CA VAL A 143 -14.89 -34.01 12.18
C VAL A 143 -15.25 -32.61 11.68
N THR A 144 -14.84 -31.59 12.43
CA THR A 144 -15.00 -30.18 12.07
C THR A 144 -13.66 -29.47 12.00
N VAL A 145 -13.60 -28.41 11.19
CA VAL A 145 -12.47 -27.47 11.16
C VAL A 145 -12.97 -26.15 11.74
N ASP A 146 -12.32 -25.68 12.79
CA ASP A 146 -12.76 -24.48 13.50
C ASP A 146 -12.47 -23.22 12.67
N THR A 147 -13.35 -22.23 12.78
CA THR A 147 -13.14 -20.94 12.12
C THR A 147 -12.12 -20.11 12.91
N ALA A 148 -11.07 -19.62 12.25
CA ALA A 148 -10.06 -18.75 12.84
C ALA A 148 -10.08 -17.37 12.18
N THR A 149 -10.02 -16.31 12.97
CA THR A 149 -9.86 -14.94 12.46
C THR A 149 -8.39 -14.68 12.15
N THR A 150 -8.11 -14.15 10.96
CA THR A 150 -6.74 -13.94 10.48
C THR A 150 -5.97 -12.84 11.21
N GLY A 151 -6.69 -11.85 11.76
CA GLY A 151 -6.08 -10.71 12.46
C GLY A 151 -5.25 -9.77 11.56
N ILE A 152 -5.41 -9.85 10.22
CA ILE A 152 -4.68 -9.01 9.26
C ILE A 152 -4.98 -7.53 9.52
N THR A 153 -3.93 -6.71 9.56
CA THR A 153 -4.04 -5.26 9.74
C THR A 153 -3.29 -4.49 8.65
N LEU A 154 -3.75 -3.26 8.36
CA LEU A 154 -3.02 -2.30 7.53
C LEU A 154 -2.40 -1.24 8.43
N ALA A 155 -1.16 -0.84 8.14
CA ALA A 155 -0.53 0.27 8.83
C ALA A 155 -1.27 1.59 8.52
N ALA A 156 -1.64 2.31 9.58
CA ALA A 156 -2.35 3.59 9.49
C ALA A 156 -1.52 4.70 8.83
N ALA A 157 -0.19 4.56 8.83
CA ALA A 157 0.72 5.44 8.11
C ALA A 157 1.45 4.65 7.03
N GLY A 158 1.45 5.18 5.81
CA GLY A 158 2.31 4.70 4.74
C GLY A 158 3.75 5.21 4.86
N THR A 159 4.63 4.70 4.02
CA THR A 159 6.01 5.20 3.87
C THR A 159 6.20 5.82 2.49
N GLY A 160 7.24 6.65 2.34
CA GLY A 160 7.55 7.37 1.11
C GLY A 160 7.25 8.86 1.18
N ALA A 161 7.63 9.58 0.12
CA ALA A 161 7.30 10.98 -0.05
C ALA A 161 5.84 11.13 -0.47
N SER A 162 5.06 11.96 0.21
CA SER A 162 3.68 12.31 -0.19
C SER A 162 3.59 13.69 -0.83
N GLN A 163 4.73 14.28 -1.23
CA GLN A 163 4.78 15.65 -1.74
C GLN A 163 4.12 15.76 -3.12
N ASN A 164 2.86 16.17 -3.16
CA ASN A 164 2.10 16.37 -4.40
C ASN A 164 2.24 17.79 -4.96
N VAL A 165 3.43 18.38 -4.85
CA VAL A 165 3.68 19.75 -5.34
C VAL A 165 4.17 19.68 -6.77
N GLN A 166 3.39 20.25 -7.68
CA GLN A 166 3.76 20.42 -9.09
C GLN A 166 5.08 21.20 -9.23
N PRO A 167 5.79 21.11 -10.37
CA PRO A 167 6.99 21.90 -10.60
C PRO A 167 6.72 23.38 -10.37
N THR A 168 7.43 24.00 -9.44
CA THR A 168 7.13 25.35 -8.94
C THR A 168 8.40 26.19 -8.87
N LEU A 169 8.28 27.50 -9.08
CA LEU A 169 9.34 28.51 -8.93
C LEU A 169 8.87 29.65 -8.03
N MET A 170 9.69 30.03 -7.04
CA MET A 170 9.46 31.16 -6.14
C MET A 170 9.81 32.49 -6.79
N LEU A 171 8.84 33.40 -6.83
CA LEU A 171 8.90 34.71 -7.49
C LEU A 171 8.31 35.79 -6.60
N ASN A 172 8.75 37.03 -6.78
CA ASN A 172 8.02 38.18 -6.23
C ASN A 172 6.76 38.41 -7.05
N LYS A 173 5.60 38.51 -6.38
CA LYS A 173 4.34 38.94 -6.98
C LYS A 173 4.11 40.40 -6.64
N ILE A 174 4.10 41.26 -7.66
CA ILE A 174 3.98 42.71 -7.48
C ILE A 174 2.63 43.15 -8.02
N ILE A 175 1.82 43.78 -7.17
CA ILE A 175 0.60 44.48 -7.56
C ILE A 175 0.90 45.97 -7.41
N TYR A 176 1.26 46.64 -8.51
CA TYR A 176 1.55 48.06 -8.51
C TYR A 176 0.36 48.82 -9.09
N THR A 177 -0.37 49.53 -8.24
CA THR A 177 -1.29 50.59 -8.64
C THR A 177 -0.50 51.88 -8.52
N GLY A 178 -0.04 52.46 -9.63
CA GLY A 178 0.81 53.64 -9.58
C GLY A 178 0.17 54.75 -8.75
N VAL A 179 0.72 55.02 -7.57
CA VAL A 179 0.59 56.34 -6.97
C VAL A 179 1.64 57.19 -7.65
N GLY A 180 1.19 57.90 -8.69
CA GLY A 180 1.98 58.90 -9.38
C GLY A 180 2.16 60.14 -8.51
N GLY A 181 3.32 60.79 -8.68
CA GLY A 181 3.57 62.18 -8.29
C GLY A 181 3.88 62.38 -6.83
#